data_AF-A0A7R9WAD3-F1
#
_entry.id   AF-A0A7R9WAD3-F1
#
_cell.length_a   1.000
_cell.length_b   1.000
_cell.length_c   1.000
_cell.angle_alpha   90.00
_cell.angle_beta   90.00
_cell.angle_gamma   90.00
#
_symmetry.space_group_name_H-M   'P 1'
#
loop_
_entity.id
_entity.type
_entity.pdbx_description
1 polymer ?
#
loop_
_entity_poly.entity_id
_entity_poly.type
_entity_poly.pdbx_seq_one_letter_code
_entity_poly.pdbx_strand_id
1 'polypeptide(L)'
;QDDGRIVICYFSAGTYEGWRSDWAQFFPGGTSTMPLAGDMKEWDESWLDVRQIDAIKPIMTSRMNLAKAKGCDAVEPDNMDAYANADETGGVLSYSDQLAYNRWIADAAHAVDLPVALKNDLDQFEDLV
;
A
#
# COMPACT_ATOMS: atom_id res chain seq x y z
N GLN A 1 22.74 -10.14 -7.29
CA GLN A 1 22.82 -8.68 -7.45
C GLN A 1 24.27 -8.34 -7.23
N ASP A 2 25.06 -8.26 -8.30
CA ASP A 2 26.52 -8.40 -8.16
C ASP A 2 27.28 -7.12 -8.58
N ASP A 3 26.56 -6.06 -8.96
CA ASP A 3 27.13 -4.77 -9.39
C ASP A 3 27.09 -3.68 -8.29
N GLY A 4 26.74 -4.03 -7.04
CA GLY A 4 26.63 -3.06 -5.93
C GLY A 4 25.46 -2.08 -6.05
N ARG A 5 24.44 -2.41 -6.87
CA ARG A 5 23.21 -1.61 -7.02
C ARG A 5 22.20 -1.99 -5.95
N ILE A 6 21.47 -0.99 -5.46
CA ILE A 6 20.31 -1.16 -4.59
C ILE A 6 19.06 -1.22 -5.46
N VAL A 7 18.22 -2.24 -5.25
CA VAL A 7 16.95 -2.45 -5.94
C VAL A 7 15.81 -2.21 -4.97
N ILE A 8 15.07 -1.12 -5.19
CA ILE A 8 13.85 -0.79 -4.46
C ILE A 8 12.66 -1.28 -5.29
N CYS A 9 11.78 -2.07 -4.67
CA CYS A 9 10.63 -2.64 -5.35
C CYS A 9 9.35 -1.88 -5.05
N TYR A 10 8.81 -1.26 -6.10
CA TYR A 10 7.53 -0.56 -6.10
C TYR A 10 6.36 -1.54 -6.01
N PHE A 11 5.33 -1.15 -5.25
CA PHE A 11 3.96 -1.62 -5.42
C PHE A 11 2.99 -0.57 -4.88
N SER A 12 1.78 -0.49 -5.42
CA SER A 12 0.76 0.33 -4.76
C SER A 12 0.27 -0.37 -3.50
N ALA A 13 0.30 0.33 -2.37
CA ALA A 13 -0.26 -0.14 -1.10
C ALA A 13 -1.53 0.61 -0.71
N GLY A 14 -1.84 1.75 -1.34
CA GLY A 14 -3.07 2.48 -1.10
C GLY A 14 -4.15 2.33 -2.17
N THR A 15 -3.87 1.66 -3.29
CA THR A 15 -4.86 1.47 -4.37
C THR A 15 -4.96 0.03 -4.87
N TYR A 16 -6.14 -0.27 -5.39
CA TYR A 16 -6.45 -1.40 -6.23
C TYR A 16 -6.09 -1.08 -7.69
N GLU A 17 -5.05 -1.74 -8.19
CA GLU A 17 -4.67 -1.76 -9.60
C GLU A 17 -5.31 -2.98 -10.30
N GLY A 18 -6.33 -2.78 -11.15
CA GLY A 18 -7.12 -3.86 -11.72
C GLY A 18 -6.36 -4.84 -12.64
N TRP A 19 -5.21 -4.42 -13.15
CA TRP A 19 -4.32 -5.25 -13.97
C TRP A 19 -3.40 -6.18 -13.14
N ARG A 20 -3.37 -6.06 -11.81
CA ARG A 20 -2.59 -6.95 -10.95
C ARG A 20 -3.33 -8.27 -10.76
N SER A 21 -2.65 -9.37 -11.05
CA SER A 21 -3.24 -10.71 -11.00
C SER A 21 -3.45 -11.27 -9.59
N ASP A 22 -2.84 -10.67 -8.56
CA ASP A 22 -2.87 -11.18 -7.19
C ASP A 22 -4.19 -10.90 -6.47
N TRP A 23 -4.92 -9.85 -6.85
CA TRP A 23 -6.19 -9.48 -6.23
C TRP A 23 -7.23 -10.61 -6.17
N ALA A 24 -7.36 -11.38 -7.26
CA ALA A 24 -8.33 -12.47 -7.34
C ALA A 24 -8.06 -13.61 -6.33
N GLN A 25 -6.81 -13.75 -5.85
CA GLN A 25 -6.46 -14.72 -4.82
C GLN A 25 -6.98 -14.31 -3.43
N PHE A 26 -6.98 -13.00 -3.13
CA PHE A 26 -7.36 -12.48 -1.82
C PHE A 26 -8.82 -12.05 -1.76
N PHE A 27 -9.40 -11.68 -2.90
CA PHE A 27 -10.79 -11.21 -3.03
C PHE A 27 -11.47 -11.96 -4.19
N PRO A 28 -11.81 -13.25 -4.01
CA PRO A 28 -12.40 -14.07 -5.07
C PRO A 28 -13.79 -13.60 -5.52
N GLY A 29 -14.48 -12.77 -4.71
CA GLY A 29 -15.71 -12.08 -5.10
C GLY A 29 -15.49 -10.84 -5.98
N GLY A 30 -14.23 -10.56 -6.37
CA GLY A 30 -13.87 -9.38 -7.12
C GLY A 30 -14.02 -8.09 -6.31
N THR A 31 -14.17 -6.97 -7.02
CA THR A 31 -14.29 -5.63 -6.44
C THR A 31 -15.45 -5.49 -5.45
N SER A 32 -16.50 -6.31 -5.59
CA SER A 32 -17.64 -6.33 -4.65
C SER A 32 -17.29 -6.75 -3.22
N THR A 33 -16.14 -7.41 -3.04
CA THR A 33 -15.62 -7.87 -1.74
C THR A 33 -14.38 -7.11 -1.28
N MET A 34 -13.89 -6.17 -2.09
CA MET A 34 -12.67 -5.42 -1.79
C MET A 34 -12.98 -4.21 -0.88
N PRO A 35 -12.08 -3.86 0.04
CA PRO A 35 -12.17 -2.65 0.83
C PRO A 35 -11.79 -1.44 -0.04
N LEU A 36 -12.75 -0.87 -0.76
CA LEU A 36 -12.54 0.29 -1.64
C LEU A 36 -13.17 1.54 -1.02
N ALA A 37 -12.48 2.68 -1.13
CA ALA A 37 -12.92 3.99 -0.66
C ALA A 37 -13.38 4.93 -1.79
N GLY A 38 -12.98 4.68 -3.03
CA GLY A 38 -13.37 5.46 -4.20
C GLY A 38 -12.42 5.27 -5.38
N ASP A 39 -12.72 5.88 -6.51
CA ASP A 39 -11.91 5.78 -7.73
C ASP A 39 -11.01 7.01 -7.89
N MET A 40 -9.78 6.80 -8.38
CA MET A 40 -8.88 7.91 -8.73
C MET A 40 -9.37 8.62 -10.00
N LYS A 41 -9.21 9.95 -10.07
CA LYS A 41 -9.63 10.72 -11.26
C LYS A 41 -8.68 10.54 -12.44
N GLU A 42 -7.39 10.38 -12.18
CA GLU A 42 -6.33 10.41 -13.20
C GLU A 42 -5.81 9.02 -13.60
N TRP A 43 -6.14 7.98 -12.82
CA TRP A 43 -5.61 6.63 -12.97
C TRP A 43 -6.74 5.61 -12.94
N ASP A 44 -6.59 4.50 -13.67
CA ASP A 44 -7.55 3.37 -13.67
C ASP A 44 -7.36 2.50 -12.41
N GLU A 45 -7.46 3.15 -11.26
CA GLU A 45 -7.18 2.60 -9.93
C GLU A 45 -8.25 3.06 -8.94
N SER A 46 -8.49 2.24 -7.92
CA SER A 46 -9.42 2.59 -6.83
C SER A 46 -8.68 2.67 -5.50
N TRP A 47 -8.87 3.74 -4.75
CA TRP A 47 -8.38 3.89 -3.38
C TRP A 47 -8.88 2.74 -2.49
N LEU A 48 -7.99 2.21 -1.66
CA LEU A 48 -8.34 1.24 -0.63
C LEU A 48 -8.92 1.94 0.59
N ASP A 49 -9.92 1.33 1.21
CA ASP A 49 -10.39 1.71 2.54
C ASP A 49 -9.41 1.19 3.60
N VAL A 50 -8.37 1.99 3.87
CA VAL A 50 -7.26 1.63 4.77
C VAL A 50 -7.66 1.41 6.23
N ARG A 51 -8.91 1.71 6.62
CA ARG A 51 -9.46 1.33 7.93
C ARG A 51 -9.63 -0.19 8.07
N GLN A 52 -9.77 -0.89 6.94
CA GLN A 52 -9.97 -2.34 6.88
C GLN A 52 -8.62 -3.08 6.78
N ILE A 53 -7.66 -2.72 7.64
CA ILE A 53 -6.28 -3.25 7.61
C ILE A 53 -6.28 -4.79 7.60
N ASP A 54 -7.11 -5.45 8.41
CA ASP A 54 -7.14 -6.91 8.47
C ASP A 54 -7.53 -7.57 7.14
N ALA A 55 -8.35 -6.91 6.32
CA ALA A 55 -8.72 -7.39 4.99
C ALA A 55 -7.60 -7.15 3.96
N ILE A 56 -6.88 -6.03 4.08
CA ILE A 56 -5.81 -5.61 3.14
C ILE A 56 -4.48 -6.32 3.46
N LYS A 57 -4.24 -6.61 4.74
CA LYS A 57 -2.98 -7.15 5.26
C LYS A 57 -2.46 -8.38 4.53
N PRO A 58 -3.29 -9.39 4.17
CA PRO A 58 -2.81 -10.57 3.47
C PRO A 58 -2.16 -10.28 2.11
N ILE A 59 -2.76 -9.41 1.28
CA ILE A 59 -2.21 -9.11 -0.05
C ILE A 59 -0.93 -8.27 0.04
N MET A 60 -0.88 -7.27 0.93
CA MET A 60 0.31 -6.43 1.08
C MET A 60 1.48 -7.21 1.68
N THR A 61 1.22 -8.07 2.67
CA THR A 61 2.23 -9.01 3.19
C THR A 61 2.75 -9.93 2.09
N SER A 62 1.86 -10.44 1.23
CA SER A 62 2.25 -11.27 0.09
C SER A 62 3.17 -10.52 -0.89
N ARG A 63 2.86 -9.25 -1.18
CA ARG A 63 3.69 -8.38 -2.06
C ARG A 63 5.08 -8.15 -1.47
N MET A 64 5.19 -7.86 -0.17
CA MET A 64 6.48 -7.69 0.52
C MET A 64 7.29 -9.00 0.57
N ASN A 65 6.64 -10.14 0.84
CA ASN A 65 7.29 -11.45 0.75
C ASN A 65 7.81 -11.74 -0.66
N LEU A 66 7.03 -11.40 -1.68
CA LEU A 66 7.45 -11.55 -3.08
C LEU A 66 8.64 -10.63 -3.41
N ALA A 67 8.65 -9.39 -2.91
CA ALA A 67 9.78 -8.48 -3.05
C ALA A 67 11.05 -9.09 -2.41
N LYS A 68 10.95 -9.59 -1.18
CA LYS A 68 12.06 -10.27 -0.51
C LYS A 68 12.56 -11.48 -1.30
N ALA A 69 11.65 -12.32 -1.78
CA ALA A 69 11.98 -13.51 -2.56
C ALA A 69 12.64 -13.18 -3.92
N LYS A 70 12.33 -12.02 -4.50
CA LYS A 70 12.97 -11.51 -5.72
C LYS A 70 14.32 -10.83 -5.46
N GLY A 71 14.74 -10.71 -4.21
CA GLY A 71 15.99 -10.08 -3.82
C GLY A 71 15.92 -8.56 -3.76
N CYS A 72 14.74 -7.95 -3.61
CA CYS A 72 14.67 -6.51 -3.40
C CYS A 72 15.41 -6.12 -2.11
N ASP A 73 16.14 -5.01 -2.15
CA ASP A 73 16.86 -4.47 -1.01
C ASP A 73 15.96 -3.65 -0.10
N ALA A 74 14.88 -3.07 -0.65
CA ALA A 74 13.84 -2.30 0.05
C ALA A 74 12.54 -2.26 -0.78
N VAL A 75 11.50 -1.68 -0.21
CA VAL A 75 10.20 -1.45 -0.87
C VAL A 75 9.78 0.01 -0.86
N GLU A 76 9.06 0.41 -1.91
CA GLU A 76 8.37 1.71 -2.00
C GLU A 76 6.87 1.44 -2.21
N PRO A 77 6.07 1.43 -1.12
CA PRO A 77 4.62 1.40 -1.21
C PRO A 77 4.08 2.77 -1.66
N ASP A 78 3.35 2.81 -2.77
CA ASP A 78 2.74 4.05 -3.29
C ASP A 78 1.30 4.24 -2.83
N ASN A 79 0.78 5.46 -3.04
CA ASN A 79 -0.57 5.92 -2.72
C ASN A 79 -0.87 5.89 -1.21
N MET A 80 0.12 6.24 -0.40
CA MET A 80 0.07 6.18 1.07
C MET A 80 -0.60 7.40 1.72
N ASP A 81 -1.35 8.19 0.96
CA ASP A 81 -1.95 9.48 1.32
C ASP A 81 -3.45 9.59 0.94
N ALA A 82 -4.17 8.46 0.97
CA ALA A 82 -5.58 8.41 0.58
C ALA A 82 -6.49 9.37 1.37
N TYR A 83 -6.19 9.65 2.65
CA TYR A 83 -6.93 10.63 3.46
C TYR A 83 -6.81 12.08 2.93
N ALA A 84 -5.71 12.43 2.28
CA ALA A 84 -5.51 13.75 1.68
C ALA A 84 -6.27 13.90 0.36
N ASN A 85 -6.76 12.79 -0.21
CA ASN A 85 -7.55 12.72 -1.44
C ASN A 85 -9.05 12.62 -1.16
N ALA A 86 -9.55 13.45 -0.21
CA ALA A 86 -10.92 13.37 0.31
C ALA A 86 -12.02 13.48 -0.76
N ASP A 87 -11.80 14.27 -1.83
CA ASP A 87 -12.76 14.39 -2.93
C ASP A 87 -12.94 13.08 -3.73
N GLU A 88 -11.94 12.19 -3.71
CA GLU A 88 -11.95 10.90 -4.41
C GLU A 88 -12.35 9.75 -3.49
N THR A 89 -11.95 9.82 -2.22
CA THR A 89 -12.29 8.82 -1.19
C THR A 89 -13.61 9.10 -0.47
N GLY A 90 -14.35 10.14 -0.89
CA GLY A 90 -15.60 10.57 -0.24
C GLY A 90 -15.40 11.11 1.18
N GLY A 91 -14.17 11.48 1.55
CA GLY A 91 -13.81 12.03 2.86
C GLY A 91 -13.96 11.04 4.02
N VAL A 92 -13.97 9.74 3.74
CA VAL A 92 -14.22 8.71 4.77
C VAL A 92 -12.97 8.31 5.56
N LEU A 93 -11.78 8.72 5.08
CA LEU A 93 -10.49 8.39 5.66
C LEU A 93 -9.95 9.61 6.40
N SER A 94 -9.56 9.42 7.66
CA SER A 94 -8.92 10.44 8.48
C SER A 94 -7.39 10.33 8.44
N TYR A 95 -6.72 11.39 8.88
CA TYR A 95 -5.28 11.38 9.15
C TYR A 95 -4.88 10.18 10.04
N SER A 96 -5.61 9.93 11.12
CA SER A 96 -5.30 8.81 12.03
C SER A 96 -5.49 7.44 11.39
N ASP A 97 -6.45 7.29 10.47
CA ASP A 97 -6.66 6.02 9.76
C ASP A 97 -5.47 5.73 8.83
N GLN A 98 -5.03 6.74 8.08
CA GLN A 98 -3.85 6.62 7.22
C GLN A 98 -2.59 6.35 8.05
N LEU A 99 -2.39 7.09 9.14
CA LEU A 99 -1.20 6.95 9.97
C LEU A 99 -1.10 5.53 10.57
N ALA A 100 -2.23 4.97 11.02
CA ALA A 100 -2.29 3.61 11.52
C ALA A 100 -1.92 2.58 10.44
N TYR A 101 -2.42 2.76 9.22
CA TYR A 101 -2.10 1.89 8.09
C TYR A 101 -0.63 2.01 7.64
N ASN A 102 -0.11 3.23 7.54
CA ASN A 102 1.27 3.49 7.13
C ASN A 102 2.28 2.89 8.13
N ARG A 103 2.01 3.02 9.44
CA ARG A 103 2.80 2.34 10.49
C ARG A 103 2.74 0.83 10.35
N TRP A 104 1.55 0.29 10.10
CA TRP A 104 1.40 -1.15 9.89
C TRP A 104 2.19 -1.65 8.67
N ILE A 105 2.18 -0.93 7.55
CA ILE A 105 2.99 -1.26 6.36
C ILE A 105 4.48 -1.27 6.71
N ALA A 106 4.96 -0.26 7.45
CA ALA A 106 6.36 -0.19 7.88
C ALA A 106 6.75 -1.38 8.77
N ASP A 107 5.92 -1.69 9.78
CA ASP A 107 6.13 -2.86 10.66
C ASP A 107 6.17 -4.17 9.88
N ALA A 108 5.27 -4.33 8.91
CA ALA A 108 5.19 -5.53 8.08
C ALA A 108 6.39 -5.66 7.11
N ALA A 109 6.93 -4.56 6.58
CA ALA A 109 8.15 -4.57 5.77
C ALA A 109 9.37 -4.95 6.62
N HIS A 110 9.51 -4.35 7.81
CA HIS A 110 10.59 -4.66 8.73
C HIS A 110 10.55 -6.11 9.23
N ALA A 111 9.35 -6.69 9.42
CA ALA A 111 9.20 -8.08 9.82
C ALA A 111 9.74 -9.11 8.80
N VAL A 112 9.98 -8.68 7.54
CA VAL A 112 10.58 -9.51 6.48
C VAL A 112 11.94 -8.97 6.04
N ASP A 113 12.60 -8.20 6.91
CA ASP A 113 13.91 -7.58 6.69
C ASP A 113 13.97 -6.73 5.41
N LEU A 114 12.96 -5.90 5.19
CA LEU A 114 12.92 -4.90 4.13
C LEU A 114 12.76 -3.49 4.74
N PRO A 115 13.71 -2.57 4.48
CA PRO A 115 13.45 -1.14 4.63
C PRO A 115 12.27 -0.70 3.76
N VAL A 116 11.56 0.32 4.19
CA VAL A 116 10.40 0.89 3.50
C VAL A 116 10.55 2.40 3.32
N ALA A 117 10.24 2.89 2.13
CA ALA A 117 10.25 4.32 1.82
C ALA A 117 8.87 4.95 2.04
N LEU A 118 8.85 6.22 2.46
CA LEU A 118 7.65 7.07 2.42
C LEU A 118 7.58 7.78 1.07
N LYS A 119 6.50 7.54 0.33
CA LYS A 119 6.21 8.18 -0.95
C LYS A 119 5.13 9.24 -0.74
N ASN A 120 5.46 10.50 -1.03
CA ASN A 120 4.61 11.66 -0.75
C ASN A 120 4.25 11.75 0.76
N ASP A 121 2.97 11.91 1.08
CA ASP A 121 2.41 11.94 2.44
C ASP A 121 3.19 12.80 3.45
N LEU A 122 3.66 13.97 3.01
CA LEU A 122 4.55 14.83 3.79
C LEU A 122 3.88 15.37 5.07
N ASP A 123 2.55 15.47 5.07
CA ASP A 123 1.77 15.91 6.21
C ASP A 123 1.88 14.94 7.40
N GLN A 124 2.19 13.65 7.16
CA GLN A 124 2.42 12.64 8.20
C GLN A 124 3.90 12.37 8.52
N PHE A 125 4.83 13.08 7.87
CA PHE A 125 6.27 12.78 7.95
C PHE A 125 6.77 12.69 9.39
N GLU A 126 6.51 13.71 10.22
CA GLU A 126 6.99 13.78 11.61
C GLU A 126 6.45 12.66 12.52
N ASP A 127 5.30 12.05 12.16
CA ASP A 127 4.70 10.96 12.93
C ASP A 127 5.13 9.56 12.45
N LEU A 128 5.87 9.50 11.33
CA LEU A 128 6.31 8.27 10.65
C LEU A 128 7.83 8.03 10.72
N VAL A 129 8.63 8.99 11.21
CA VAL A 129 10.10 8.90 11.29
C VAL A 129 10.66 8.88 12.71
#